data_AF-A0A941NJH5-F1
#
_entry.id   AF-A0A941NJH5-F1
#
_cell.length_a   1.000
_cell.length_b   1.000
_cell.length_c   1.000
_cell.angle_alpha   90.00
_cell.angle_beta   90.00
_cell.angle_gamma   90.00
#
_symmetry.space_group_name_H-M   'P 1'
#
loop_
_entity.id
_entity.type
_entity.pdbx_description
1 polymer ?
#
loop_
_entity_poly.entity_id
_entity_poly.type
_entity_poly.pdbx_seq_one_letter_code
_entity_poly.pdbx_strand_id
1 'polypeptide(L)'
;MYRQRANISQTALGKHLGVSFQQVQKYENGTNRVSAATLIKISRALNVSVGELMVLESPHAPAAGSSKDLARFTKSPEGRSLIHGFMAIGDPLLRRHIVGLVKALAS
;
A
#
# COMPACT_ATOMS: atom_id res chain seq x y z
N MET A 1 -11.25 7.61 1.98
CA MET A 1 -11.75 7.74 0.59
C MET A 1 -11.39 6.54 -0.31
N TYR A 2 -11.39 5.30 0.18
CA TYR A 2 -11.08 4.13 -0.65
C TYR A 2 -12.25 3.70 -1.56
N ARG A 3 -13.48 3.73 -1.01
CA ARG A 3 -14.71 3.42 -1.74
C ARG A 3 -14.91 4.31 -2.98
N GLN A 4 -14.66 5.62 -2.84
CA GLN A 4 -14.81 6.58 -3.95
C GLN A 4 -13.82 6.30 -5.07
N ARG A 5 -12.56 5.96 -4.74
CA ARG A 5 -11.54 5.55 -5.73
C ARG A 5 -11.92 4.25 -6.44
N ALA A 6 -12.64 3.36 -5.77
CA ALA A 6 -13.14 2.10 -6.33
C ALA A 6 -14.50 2.26 -7.07
N ASN A 7 -15.07 3.47 -7.19
CA ASN A 7 -16.38 3.73 -7.79
C ASN A 7 -17.55 2.88 -7.22
N ILE A 8 -17.47 2.51 -5.94
CA ILE A 8 -18.51 1.72 -5.25
C ILE A 8 -19.42 2.65 -4.46
N SER A 9 -20.73 2.45 -4.40
CA SER A 9 -21.62 3.23 -3.50
C SER A 9 -21.63 2.66 -2.07
N GLN A 10 -21.97 3.47 -1.05
CA GLN A 10 -22.07 2.95 0.33
C GLN A 10 -23.11 1.83 0.44
N THR A 11 -24.20 1.92 -0.32
CA THR A 11 -25.22 0.87 -0.41
C THR A 11 -24.68 -0.40 -1.05
N ALA A 12 -23.88 -0.28 -2.11
CA ALA A 12 -23.24 -1.43 -2.75
C ALA A 12 -22.22 -2.11 -1.81
N LEU A 13 -21.41 -1.32 -1.09
CA LEU A 13 -20.49 -1.85 -0.08
C LEU A 13 -21.26 -2.52 1.07
N GLY A 14 -22.35 -1.93 1.53
CA GLY A 14 -23.22 -2.53 2.55
C GLY A 14 -23.76 -3.89 2.13
N LYS A 15 -24.24 -4.01 0.88
CA LYS A 15 -24.66 -5.30 0.30
C LYS A 15 -23.53 -6.33 0.29
N HIS A 16 -22.31 -5.96 -0.12
CA HIS A 16 -21.15 -6.86 -0.09
C HIS A 16 -20.77 -7.31 1.33
N LEU A 17 -20.96 -6.46 2.33
CA LEU A 17 -20.60 -6.74 3.71
C LEU A 17 -21.73 -7.39 4.52
N GLY A 18 -22.95 -7.42 3.99
CA GLY A 18 -24.15 -7.85 4.71
C GLY A 18 -24.58 -6.87 5.81
N VAL A 19 -24.33 -5.57 5.63
CA VAL A 19 -24.67 -4.51 6.61
C VAL A 19 -25.45 -3.38 5.94
N SER A 20 -26.14 -2.56 6.74
CA SER A 20 -26.89 -1.42 6.24
C SER A 20 -25.96 -0.31 5.71
N PHE A 21 -26.50 0.53 4.81
CA PHE A 21 -25.84 1.76 4.36
C PHE A 21 -25.38 2.63 5.55
N GLN A 22 -26.24 2.78 6.56
CA GLN A 22 -25.94 3.55 7.76
C GLN A 22 -24.76 2.94 8.53
N GLN A 23 -24.64 1.61 8.57
CA GLN A 23 -23.51 0.95 9.20
C GLN A 23 -22.20 1.20 8.46
N VAL A 24 -22.23 1.21 7.12
CA VAL A 24 -21.08 1.61 6.30
C VAL A 24 -20.69 3.06 6.59
N GLN A 25 -21.66 3.97 6.70
CA GLN A 25 -21.41 5.35 7.06
C GLN A 25 -20.74 5.48 8.44
N LYS A 26 -21.16 4.65 9.43
CA LYS A 26 -20.53 4.58 10.76
C LYS A 26 -19.10 4.04 10.73
N TYR A 27 -18.77 3.18 9.77
CA TYR A 27 -17.39 2.75 9.55
C TYR A 27 -16.54 3.84 8.91
N GLU A 28 -17.09 4.54 7.90
CA GLU A 28 -16.37 5.60 7.18
C GLU A 28 -16.09 6.84 8.05
N ASN A 29 -16.98 7.18 8.99
CA ASN A 29 -16.81 8.31 9.91
C ASN A 29 -16.15 7.93 11.26
N GLY A 30 -15.75 6.66 11.43
CA GLY A 30 -15.05 6.18 12.63
C GLY A 30 -15.88 6.07 13.91
N THR A 31 -17.20 6.28 13.84
CA THR A 31 -18.08 6.17 15.02
C THR A 31 -18.30 4.72 15.47
N ASN A 32 -18.13 3.75 14.55
CA ASN A 32 -18.11 2.32 14.88
C ASN A 32 -16.74 1.70 14.59
N ARG A 33 -16.19 1.00 15.59
CA ARG A 33 -15.01 0.15 15.41
C ARG A 33 -15.32 -0.98 14.43
N VAL A 34 -14.37 -1.26 13.54
CA VAL A 34 -14.44 -2.35 12.56
C VAL A 34 -13.63 -3.53 13.09
N SER A 35 -14.20 -4.73 13.12
CA SER A 35 -13.45 -5.94 13.46
C SER A 35 -12.45 -6.30 12.36
N ALA A 36 -11.37 -7.02 12.69
CA ALA A 36 -10.39 -7.47 11.71
C ALA A 36 -11.04 -8.29 10.56
N ALA A 37 -12.03 -9.12 10.88
CA ALA A 37 -12.77 -9.90 9.88
C ALA A 37 -13.55 -9.01 8.90
N THR A 38 -14.22 -7.96 9.39
CA THR A 38 -14.93 -7.01 8.52
C THR A 38 -13.96 -6.17 7.71
N LEU A 39 -12.81 -5.79 8.28
CA LEU A 39 -11.77 -5.05 7.59
C LEU A 39 -11.22 -5.82 6.37
N ILE A 40 -11.00 -7.14 6.52
CA ILE A 40 -10.61 -8.02 5.40
C ILE A 40 -11.70 -8.08 4.32
N LYS A 41 -12.98 -8.12 4.71
CA LYS A 41 -14.09 -8.08 3.74
C LYS A 41 -14.12 -6.75 2.98
N ILE A 42 -13.90 -5.63 3.67
CA ILE A 42 -13.81 -4.30 3.05
C ILE A 42 -12.64 -4.23 2.08
N SER A 43 -11.46 -4.73 2.45
CA SER A 43 -10.27 -4.69 1.59
C SER A 43 -10.49 -5.45 0.28
N ARG A 44 -11.12 -6.64 0.35
CA ARG A 44 -11.52 -7.42 -0.82
C ARG A 44 -12.55 -6.69 -1.69
N ALA A 45 -13.59 -6.13 -1.07
CA ALA A 45 -14.63 -5.40 -1.80
C ALA A 45 -14.09 -4.16 -2.53
N LEU A 46 -13.06 -3.52 -1.97
CA LEU A 46 -12.44 -2.31 -2.52
C LEU A 46 -11.20 -2.59 -3.38
N ASN A 47 -10.80 -3.87 -3.52
CA ASN A 47 -9.59 -4.30 -4.22
C ASN A 47 -8.31 -3.58 -3.75
N VAL A 48 -8.15 -3.43 -2.44
CA VAL A 48 -6.96 -2.85 -1.78
C VAL A 48 -6.42 -3.80 -0.73
N SER A 49 -5.17 -3.61 -0.31
CA SER A 49 -4.61 -4.37 0.81
C SER A 49 -5.21 -3.92 2.15
N VAL A 50 -5.23 -4.82 3.14
CA VAL A 50 -5.62 -4.45 4.52
C VAL A 50 -4.67 -3.40 5.07
N GLY A 51 -3.38 -3.45 4.71
CA GLY A 51 -2.37 -2.47 5.11
C GLY A 51 -2.73 -1.05 4.66
N GLU A 52 -3.24 -0.87 3.43
CA GLU A 52 -3.71 0.43 2.94
C GLU A 52 -4.89 0.98 3.76
N LEU A 53 -5.81 0.12 4.21
CA LEU A 53 -6.92 0.52 5.08
C LEU A 53 -6.47 0.82 6.52
N MET A 54 -5.36 0.22 6.95
CA MET A 54 -4.79 0.35 8.30
C MET A 54 -3.69 1.40 8.40
N VAL A 55 -3.49 2.22 7.35
CA VAL A 55 -2.66 3.42 7.46
C VAL A 55 -3.39 4.38 8.39
N LEU A 56 -3.21 4.18 9.69
CA LEU A 56 -3.23 5.25 10.67
C LEU A 56 -2.20 6.24 10.15
N GLU A 57 -2.56 7.50 9.96
CA GLU A 57 -1.58 8.56 9.76
C GLU A 57 -0.62 8.50 10.95
N SER A 58 0.44 7.74 10.78
CA SER A 58 1.50 7.61 11.76
C SER A 58 2.52 8.63 11.30
N PRO A 59 2.72 9.74 12.03
CA PRO A 59 3.73 10.73 11.68
C PRO A 59 5.17 10.17 11.70
N HIS A 60 5.35 8.86 11.97
CA HIS A 60 6.62 8.16 12.11
C HIS A 60 6.70 6.84 11.33
N ALA A 61 5.90 6.62 10.27
CA ALA A 61 6.28 5.57 9.33
C ALA A 61 7.64 5.96 8.71
N PRO A 62 8.68 5.10 8.76
CA PRO A 62 9.91 5.40 8.03
C PRO A 62 9.49 5.60 6.58
N ALA A 63 9.93 6.71 5.99
CA ALA A 63 9.63 7.04 4.61
C ALA A 63 10.09 5.89 3.71
N ALA A 64 9.20 4.92 3.46
CA ALA A 64 9.20 4.18 2.23
C ALA A 64 9.13 5.28 1.19
N GLY A 65 10.27 5.51 0.50
CA GLY A 65 10.44 6.60 -0.46
C GLY A 65 9.16 6.78 -1.24
N SER A 66 8.70 8.03 -1.34
CA SER A 66 7.32 8.31 -1.71
C SER A 66 6.92 7.44 -2.89
N SER A 67 5.73 6.84 -2.88
CA SER A 67 5.27 5.96 -3.97
C SER A 67 5.49 6.59 -5.37
N LYS A 68 5.53 7.93 -5.44
CA LYS A 68 5.90 8.73 -6.60
C LYS A 68 7.39 8.65 -6.99
N ASP A 69 8.32 8.67 -6.04
CA ASP A 69 9.76 8.55 -6.29
C ASP A 69 10.13 7.16 -6.81
N LEU A 70 9.53 6.12 -6.22
CA LEU A 70 9.68 4.75 -6.72
C LEU A 70 9.08 4.60 -8.13
N ALA A 71 7.91 5.20 -8.38
CA ALA A 71 7.30 5.22 -9.71
C ALA A 71 8.12 6.02 -10.73
N ARG A 72 8.83 7.07 -10.31
CA ARG A 72 9.74 7.84 -11.18
C ARG A 72 11.02 7.06 -11.47
N PHE A 73 11.59 6.41 -10.46
CA PHE A 73 12.79 5.59 -10.58
C PHE A 73 12.57 4.40 -11.51
N THR A 74 11.49 3.65 -11.34
CA THR A 74 11.16 2.48 -12.19
C THR A 74 10.90 2.84 -13.66
N LYS A 75 10.54 4.09 -13.95
CA LYS A 75 10.38 4.59 -15.33
C LYS A 75 11.69 5.11 -15.92
N SER A 76 12.68 5.44 -15.10
CA SER A 76 13.96 5.97 -15.59
C SER A 76 14.78 4.86 -16.29
N PRO A 77 15.59 5.21 -17.31
CA PRO A 77 16.52 4.26 -17.92
C PRO A 77 17.50 3.65 -16.91
N GLU A 78 18.02 4.46 -16.01
CA GLU A 78 19.00 4.07 -14.98
C GLU A 78 18.36 3.12 -13.96
N GLY A 79 17.13 3.40 -13.53
CA GLY A 79 16.42 2.55 -12.59
C GLY A 79 16.09 1.19 -13.17
N ARG A 80 15.69 1.12 -14.45
CA ARG A 80 15.48 -0.16 -15.14
C ARG A 80 16.77 -0.96 -15.29
N SER A 81 17.86 -0.29 -15.68
CA SER A 81 19.18 -0.93 -15.79
C SER A 81 19.63 -1.51 -14.43
N LEU A 82 19.46 -0.74 -13.36
CA LEU A 82 19.80 -1.18 -12.01
C LEU A 82 18.95 -2.35 -11.55
N ILE A 83 17.63 -2.34 -11.80
CA ILE A 83 16.73 -3.46 -11.46
C ILE A 83 17.17 -4.73 -12.19
N HIS A 84 17.35 -4.67 -13.51
CA HIS A 84 17.75 -5.84 -14.30
C HIS A 84 19.13 -6.37 -13.89
N GLY A 85 20.11 -5.47 -13.72
CA GLY A 85 21.46 -5.84 -13.27
C GLY A 85 21.45 -6.46 -11.88
N PHE A 86 20.70 -5.90 -10.94
CA PHE A 86 20.60 -6.43 -9.58
C PHE A 86 19.88 -7.78 -9.52
N MET A 87 18.84 -7.98 -10.34
CA MET A 87 18.12 -9.26 -10.45
C MET A 87 19.01 -10.39 -10.99
N ALA A 88 19.93 -10.08 -11.92
CA ALA A 88 20.85 -11.06 -12.50
C ALA A 88 21.90 -11.60 -11.51
N ILE A 89 22.10 -10.93 -10.37
CA ILE A 89 23.05 -11.36 -9.35
C ILE A 89 22.44 -12.50 -8.55
N GLY A 90 22.95 -13.73 -8.71
CA GLY A 90 22.49 -14.89 -7.95
C GLY A 90 22.98 -14.91 -6.49
N ASP A 91 24.13 -14.29 -6.20
CA ASP A 91 24.76 -14.31 -4.88
C ASP A 91 24.14 -13.29 -3.90
N PRO A 92 23.52 -13.74 -2.79
CA PRO A 92 22.97 -12.85 -1.76
C PRO A 92 24.01 -11.95 -1.08
N LEU A 93 25.25 -12.39 -0.92
CA LEU A 93 26.31 -11.59 -0.28
C LEU A 93 26.71 -10.42 -1.15
N LEU A 94 26.88 -10.65 -2.47
CA LEU A 94 27.19 -9.60 -3.42
C LEU A 94 26.08 -8.56 -3.51
N ARG A 95 24.81 -8.99 -3.50
CA ARG A 95 23.66 -8.07 -3.40
C ARG A 95 23.76 -7.17 -2.17
N ARG A 96 24.11 -7.74 -1.00
CA ARG A 96 24.25 -6.98 0.25
C ARG A 96 25.38 -5.94 0.16
N HIS A 97 26.51 -6.29 -0.44
CA HIS A 97 27.62 -5.35 -0.65
C HIS A 97 27.24 -4.20 -1.58
N ILE A 98 26.53 -4.47 -2.68
CA ILE A 98 26.07 -3.43 -3.61
C ILE A 98 25.11 -2.46 -2.92
N VAL A 99 24.15 -2.98 -2.15
CA VAL A 99 23.24 -2.12 -1.37
C VAL A 99 24.03 -1.29 -0.35
N GLY A 100 25.04 -1.87 0.30
CA GLY A 100 25.94 -1.15 1.21
C GLY A 100 26.69 -0.02 0.52
N LEU A 101 27.23 -0.26 -0.68
CA LEU A 101 27.94 0.73 -1.49
C LEU A 101 27.02 1.87 -1.92
N VAL A 102 25.82 1.57 -2.41
CA VAL A 102 24.83 2.59 -2.78
C VAL A 102 24.47 3.47 -1.57
N LYS A 103 24.33 2.89 -0.38
CA LYS A 103 24.07 3.66 0.86
C LYS A 103 25.26 4.52 1.27
N ALA A 104 26.47 4.00 1.15
CA ALA A 104 27.69 4.75 1.48
C ALA A 104 27.91 5.95 0.55
N LEU A 105 27.59 5.79 -0.74
CA LEU A 105 27.68 6.88 -1.73
C LEU A 105 26.54 7.89 -1.65
N ALA A 106 25.41 7.51 -1.06
CA ALA A 106 24.27 8.40 -0.85
C ALA A 106 24.36 9.22 0.45
N SER A 107 25.42 9.01 1.24
CA SER A 107 25.71 9.74 2.48
C SER A 107 26.50 11.01 2.21
#